data_AF-A0A7L4Z268-F1
#
_entry.id   AF-A0A7L4Z268-F1
#
_cell.length_a   1.000
_cell.length_b   1.000
_cell.length_c   1.000
_cell.angle_alpha   90.00
_cell.angle_beta   90.00
_cell.angle_gamma   90.00
#
_symmetry.space_group_name_H-M   'P 1'
#
loop_
_entity.id
_entity.type
_entity.pdbx_description
1 polymer ?
#
loop_
_entity_poly.entity_id
_entity_poly.type
_entity_poly.pdbx_seq_one_letter_code
_entity_poly.pdbx_strand_id
1 'polypeptide(L)'
;MSEQGISARYLDGFAGVLAEVASTGRRLTREELKTRRTLGEQAAEAGLGLRALVVAHLAAARAAWPVGPGSTESTLAALAAVEQAVDVFAEGYERAQRLTVRREEAARREFIDDLLYGRSDLGRLAERAERFGLRLSRAHAVAVAEGPQSYGEGGAVARRVEAEVLARFDSHSILLTTKNGRLLCIAPGDTDEVLDHFARQASAATEGGRVAVGRPRTGPGGVVQSYEEALAALEMAERLGLPGPVLRAADLLVYPVLARDRQAMADLVQHTLGPLTAARGGAVPLLDTLVAYFDSGCVAAEAARRLSLSVRALTYRLERIHQLTGADPADPAHRYMLQTAVIGARLLDWPNQPL
;
A
#
# COMPACT_ATOMS: atom_id res chain seq x y z
N MET A 1 -38.35 -11.89 7.96
CA MET A 1 -38.34 -11.75 9.42
C MET A 1 -38.18 -10.27 9.73
N SER A 2 -39.17 -9.64 10.35
CA SER A 2 -39.24 -8.19 10.55
C SER A 2 -38.12 -7.68 11.48
N GLU A 3 -37.52 -6.53 11.15
CA GLU A 3 -36.50 -5.82 11.97
C GLU A 3 -36.90 -5.67 13.44
N GLN A 4 -38.21 -5.64 13.73
CA GLN A 4 -38.78 -5.53 15.07
C GLN A 4 -38.51 -6.74 15.97
N GLY A 5 -38.47 -7.97 15.42
CA GLY A 5 -38.23 -9.19 16.21
C GLY A 5 -36.75 -9.39 16.58
N ILE A 6 -35.84 -8.88 15.76
CA ILE A 6 -34.38 -9.01 15.96
C ILE A 6 -33.87 -8.04 17.02
N SER A 7 -34.54 -6.89 17.22
CA SER A 7 -34.14 -5.88 18.22
C SER A 7 -34.48 -6.29 19.67
N ALA A 8 -35.58 -7.03 19.87
CA ALA A 8 -36.07 -7.38 21.20
C ALA A 8 -35.06 -8.21 22.04
N ARG A 9 -34.31 -9.13 21.41
CA ARG A 9 -33.29 -9.94 22.11
C ARG A 9 -32.13 -9.10 22.67
N TYR A 10 -31.80 -7.97 22.04
CA TYR A 10 -30.71 -7.10 22.46
C TYR A 10 -31.12 -6.04 23.47
N LEU A 11 -32.44 -5.89 23.67
CA LEU A 11 -33.05 -5.06 24.69
C LEU A 11 -33.43 -5.85 25.95
N ASP A 12 -33.17 -7.17 25.96
CA ASP A 12 -33.63 -8.06 27.03
C ASP A 12 -33.14 -7.57 28.40
N GLY A 13 -34.02 -7.60 29.40
CA GLY A 13 -33.75 -7.09 30.76
C GLY A 13 -33.57 -5.57 30.91
N PHE A 14 -33.45 -4.79 29.83
CA PHE A 14 -33.14 -3.35 29.92
C PHE A 14 -34.24 -2.55 30.63
N ALA A 15 -35.51 -2.77 30.23
CA ALA A 15 -36.65 -2.07 30.82
C ALA A 15 -36.82 -2.38 32.32
N GLY A 16 -36.58 -3.63 32.73
CA GLY A 16 -36.68 -4.04 34.14
C GLY A 16 -35.62 -3.38 35.02
N VAL A 17 -34.38 -3.33 34.52
CA VAL A 17 -33.27 -2.65 35.22
C VAL A 17 -33.54 -1.15 35.36
N LEU A 18 -34.08 -0.49 34.32
CA LEU A 18 -34.44 0.93 34.41
C LEU A 18 -35.55 1.20 35.43
N ALA A 19 -36.57 0.33 35.49
CA ALA A 19 -37.65 0.46 36.47
C ALA A 19 -37.14 0.31 37.92
N GLU A 20 -36.17 -0.59 38.14
CA GLU A 20 -35.57 -0.80 39.46
C GLU A 20 -34.64 0.36 39.86
N VAL A 21 -33.84 0.88 38.92
CA VAL A 21 -33.01 2.08 39.16
C VAL A 21 -33.90 3.29 39.47
N ALA A 22 -34.99 3.46 38.73
CA ALA A 22 -35.95 4.54 38.97
C ALA A 22 -36.61 4.43 40.35
N SER A 23 -36.96 3.23 40.82
CA SER A 23 -37.63 3.06 42.11
C SER A 23 -36.68 3.16 43.31
N THR A 24 -35.41 2.76 43.15
CA THR A 24 -34.43 2.68 44.26
C THR A 24 -33.39 3.80 44.28
N GLY A 25 -33.18 4.50 43.16
CA GLY A 25 -32.08 5.45 42.99
C GLY A 25 -30.70 4.79 42.93
N ARG A 26 -30.61 3.45 42.84
CA ARG A 26 -29.34 2.73 42.79
C ARG A 26 -28.61 2.93 41.46
N ARG A 27 -27.32 2.67 41.43
CA ARG A 27 -26.54 2.59 40.18
C ARG A 27 -26.62 1.21 39.55
N LEU A 28 -26.30 1.12 38.26
CA LEU A 28 -26.12 -0.16 37.57
C LEU A 28 -24.99 -0.97 38.22
N THR A 29 -25.25 -2.26 38.39
CA THR A 29 -24.29 -3.24 38.91
C THR A 29 -23.29 -3.64 37.83
N ARG A 30 -22.15 -4.21 38.25
CA ARG A 30 -21.13 -4.69 37.31
C ARG A 30 -21.66 -5.79 36.37
N GLU A 31 -22.54 -6.67 36.85
CA GLU A 31 -23.14 -7.74 36.04
C GLU A 31 -24.15 -7.21 35.02
N GLU A 32 -24.96 -6.20 35.36
CA GLU A 32 -25.86 -5.53 34.41
C GLU A 32 -25.08 -4.87 33.28
N LEU A 33 -24.00 -4.16 33.62
CA LEU A 33 -23.11 -3.54 32.63
C LEU A 33 -22.41 -4.59 31.76
N LYS A 34 -21.91 -5.68 32.34
CA LYS A 34 -21.31 -6.79 31.59
C LYS A 34 -22.31 -7.42 30.62
N THR A 35 -23.55 -7.59 31.04
CA THR A 35 -24.64 -8.10 30.19
C THR A 35 -24.91 -7.15 29.03
N ARG A 36 -24.99 -5.83 29.27
CA ARG A 36 -25.15 -4.83 28.18
C ARG A 36 -24.01 -4.89 27.18
N ARG A 37 -22.76 -4.99 27.65
CA ARG A 37 -21.58 -5.12 26.79
C ARG A 37 -21.66 -6.37 25.91
N THR A 38 -22.00 -7.51 26.50
CA THR A 38 -22.11 -8.80 25.79
C THR A 38 -23.20 -8.76 24.72
N LEU A 39 -24.35 -8.12 25.00
CA LEU A 39 -25.40 -7.94 24.00
C LEU A 39 -24.96 -7.01 22.86
N GLY A 40 -24.16 -5.97 23.17
CA GLY A 40 -23.53 -5.12 22.16
C GLY A 40 -22.61 -5.92 21.23
N GLU A 41 -21.76 -6.78 21.79
CA GLU A 41 -20.87 -7.68 21.05
C GLU A 41 -21.67 -8.63 20.13
N GLN A 42 -22.68 -9.31 20.66
CA GLN A 42 -23.56 -10.21 19.91
C GLN A 42 -24.37 -9.49 18.82
N ALA A 43 -24.69 -8.21 19.02
CA ALA A 43 -25.40 -7.41 18.03
C ALA A 43 -24.49 -7.04 16.85
N ALA A 44 -23.22 -6.74 17.11
CA ALA A 44 -22.22 -6.52 16.08
C ALA A 44 -21.95 -7.80 15.26
N GLU A 45 -21.84 -8.96 15.92
CA GLU A 45 -21.66 -10.26 15.26
C GLU A 45 -22.86 -10.64 14.37
N ALA A 46 -24.06 -10.18 14.72
CA ALA A 46 -25.26 -10.36 13.91
C ALA A 46 -25.41 -9.33 12.75
N GLY A 47 -24.46 -8.40 12.59
CA GLY A 47 -24.44 -7.43 11.49
C GLY A 47 -25.50 -6.32 11.59
N LEU A 48 -25.98 -6.01 12.80
CA LEU A 48 -27.05 -5.02 13.00
C LEU A 48 -26.49 -3.61 13.13
N GLY A 49 -27.12 -2.62 12.50
CA GLY A 49 -26.65 -1.24 12.58
C GLY A 49 -26.75 -0.65 13.99
N LEU A 50 -25.61 -0.18 14.53
CA LEU A 50 -25.52 0.48 15.84
C LEU A 50 -26.56 1.60 16.03
N ARG A 51 -26.77 2.42 14.98
CA ARG A 51 -27.77 3.49 15.01
C ARG A 51 -29.18 2.97 15.30
N ALA A 52 -29.60 1.88 14.67
CA ALA A 52 -30.92 1.30 14.87
C ALA A 52 -31.06 0.74 16.29
N LEU A 53 -30.01 0.09 16.80
CA LEU A 53 -29.96 -0.46 18.16
C LEU A 53 -30.02 0.64 19.23
N VAL A 54 -29.30 1.75 19.05
CA VAL A 54 -29.36 2.90 19.96
C VAL A 54 -30.77 3.51 19.99
N VAL A 55 -31.38 3.72 18.81
CA VAL A 55 -32.77 4.21 18.72
C VAL A 55 -33.74 3.28 19.44
N ALA A 56 -33.55 1.96 19.30
CA ALA A 56 -34.38 0.96 19.98
C ALA A 56 -34.21 1.00 21.51
N HIS A 57 -32.99 1.20 22.03
CA HIS A 57 -32.74 1.39 23.45
C HIS A 57 -33.44 2.66 23.98
N LEU A 58 -33.34 3.78 23.26
CA LEU A 58 -34.03 5.02 23.65
C LEU A 58 -35.55 4.89 23.63
N ALA A 59 -36.11 4.15 22.66
CA ALA A 59 -37.54 3.86 22.61
C ALA A 59 -37.98 2.98 23.79
N ALA A 60 -37.20 1.95 24.12
CA ALA A 60 -37.46 1.09 25.28
C ALA A 60 -37.38 1.87 26.60
N ALA A 61 -36.39 2.75 26.75
CA ALA A 61 -36.25 3.63 27.91
C ALA A 61 -37.45 4.56 28.07
N ARG A 62 -37.95 5.14 26.97
CA ARG A 62 -39.14 5.99 26.99
C ARG A 62 -40.40 5.23 27.40
N ALA A 63 -40.56 3.99 26.94
CA ALA A 63 -41.69 3.14 27.29
C ALA A 63 -41.64 2.67 28.75
N ALA A 64 -40.44 2.40 29.27
CA ALA A 64 -40.20 1.99 30.64
C ALA A 64 -40.01 3.17 31.62
N TRP A 65 -40.19 4.41 31.13
CA TRP A 65 -39.95 5.60 31.93
C TRP A 65 -40.87 5.61 33.16
N PRO A 66 -40.37 5.93 34.36
CA PRO A 66 -41.20 5.97 35.55
C PRO A 66 -42.34 6.99 35.37
N VAL A 67 -43.59 6.52 35.46
CA VAL A 67 -44.79 7.37 35.44
C VAL A 67 -45.26 7.54 36.89
N GLY A 68 -44.89 8.65 37.53
CA GLY A 68 -45.28 8.96 38.91
C GLY A 68 -44.43 10.09 39.53
N PRO A 69 -44.79 10.58 40.74
CA PRO A 69 -44.02 11.61 41.45
C PRO A 69 -42.72 11.01 42.02
N GLY A 70 -41.72 10.80 41.16
CA GLY A 70 -40.37 10.45 41.57
C GLY A 70 -39.62 11.66 42.12
N SER A 71 -38.62 11.43 42.96
CA SER A 71 -37.68 12.48 43.36
C SER A 71 -36.83 12.91 42.15
N THR A 72 -36.33 14.14 42.15
CA THR A 72 -35.36 14.62 41.15
C THR A 72 -34.15 13.68 41.07
N GLU A 73 -33.70 13.15 42.21
CA GLU A 73 -32.59 12.18 42.29
C GLU A 73 -32.90 10.86 41.57
N SER A 74 -34.11 10.33 41.71
CA SER A 74 -34.58 9.13 41.01
C SER A 74 -34.62 9.34 39.48
N THR A 75 -35.08 10.51 39.04
CA THR A 75 -35.13 10.86 37.60
C THR A 75 -33.72 11.00 37.02
N LEU A 76 -32.81 11.64 37.74
CA LEU A 76 -31.40 11.75 37.35
C LEU A 76 -30.70 10.39 37.36
N ALA A 77 -31.02 9.51 38.32
CA ALA A 77 -30.51 8.15 38.37
C ALA A 77 -30.97 7.30 37.17
N ALA A 78 -32.25 7.41 36.77
CA ALA A 78 -32.79 6.75 35.60
C ALA A 78 -32.13 7.25 34.30
N LEU A 79 -31.95 8.57 34.14
CA LEU A 79 -31.21 9.14 33.00
C LEU A 79 -29.77 8.62 32.95
N ALA A 80 -29.05 8.65 34.07
CA ALA A 80 -27.68 8.17 34.16
C ALA A 80 -27.57 6.67 33.85
N ALA A 81 -28.55 5.86 34.24
CA ALA A 81 -28.59 4.44 33.90
C ALA A 81 -28.85 4.20 32.40
N VAL A 82 -29.71 4.99 31.76
CA VAL A 82 -29.90 4.93 30.29
C VAL A 82 -28.60 5.27 29.58
N GLU A 83 -27.96 6.38 29.97
CA GLU A 83 -26.68 6.82 29.40
C GLU A 83 -25.61 5.72 29.53
N GLN A 84 -25.41 5.23 30.76
CA GLN A 84 -24.39 4.22 31.04
C GLN A 84 -24.67 2.89 30.34
N ALA A 85 -25.93 2.46 30.25
CA ALA A 85 -26.28 1.22 29.57
C ALA A 85 -26.08 1.31 28.05
N VAL A 86 -26.45 2.43 27.43
CA VAL A 86 -26.25 2.67 25.99
C VAL A 86 -24.77 2.81 25.66
N ASP A 87 -24.00 3.54 26.48
CA ASP A 87 -22.55 3.69 26.31
C ASP A 87 -21.84 2.34 26.38
N VAL A 88 -22.10 1.53 27.41
CA VAL A 88 -21.47 0.20 27.55
C VAL A 88 -21.92 -0.79 26.47
N PHE A 89 -23.16 -0.69 25.99
CA PHE A 89 -23.63 -1.45 24.84
C PHE A 89 -22.86 -1.06 23.57
N ALA A 90 -22.73 0.25 23.29
CA ALA A 90 -21.99 0.77 22.16
C ALA A 90 -20.49 0.41 22.23
N GLU A 91 -19.89 0.47 23.42
CA GLU A 91 -18.52 0.03 23.68
C GLU A 91 -18.32 -1.44 23.26
N GLY A 92 -19.21 -2.34 23.70
CA GLY A 92 -19.18 -3.75 23.33
C GLY A 92 -19.33 -3.98 21.83
N TYR A 93 -20.29 -3.28 21.21
CA TYR A 93 -20.52 -3.32 19.78
C TYR A 93 -19.28 -2.88 18.98
N GLU A 94 -18.72 -1.70 19.29
CA GLU A 94 -17.55 -1.18 18.60
C GLU A 94 -16.34 -2.07 18.78
N ARG A 95 -16.14 -2.62 19.98
CA ARG A 95 -15.07 -3.56 20.27
C ARG A 95 -15.16 -4.81 19.40
N ALA A 96 -16.34 -5.43 19.31
CA ALA A 96 -16.58 -6.61 18.48
C ALA A 96 -16.39 -6.29 16.97
N GLN A 97 -16.88 -5.13 16.52
CA GLN A 97 -16.67 -4.69 15.14
C GLN A 97 -15.18 -4.49 14.81
N ARG A 98 -14.42 -3.82 15.69
CA ARG A 98 -12.97 -3.62 15.53
C ARG A 98 -12.21 -4.94 15.53
N LEU A 99 -12.59 -5.89 16.39
CA LEU A 99 -12.01 -7.24 16.42
C LEU A 99 -12.26 -7.98 15.10
N THR A 100 -13.46 -7.87 14.54
CA THR A 100 -13.81 -8.49 13.26
C THR A 100 -12.98 -7.91 12.11
N VAL A 101 -12.89 -6.58 12.01
CA VAL A 101 -12.05 -5.91 11.01
C VAL A 101 -10.59 -6.36 11.13
N ARG A 102 -10.03 -6.38 12.35
CA ARG A 102 -8.65 -6.83 12.57
C ARG A 102 -8.43 -8.30 12.19
N ARG A 103 -9.41 -9.17 12.43
CA ARG A 103 -9.35 -10.59 12.03
C ARG A 103 -9.36 -10.74 10.51
N GLU A 104 -10.22 -9.99 9.82
CA GLU A 104 -10.25 -9.94 8.35
C GLU A 104 -8.93 -9.42 7.77
N GLU A 105 -8.41 -8.30 8.30
CA GLU A 105 -7.11 -7.76 7.90
C GLU A 105 -5.97 -8.76 8.14
N ALA A 106 -5.96 -9.45 9.29
CA ALA A 106 -4.96 -10.47 9.60
C ALA A 106 -5.05 -11.67 8.65
N ALA A 107 -6.26 -12.18 8.37
CA ALA A 107 -6.49 -13.28 7.45
C ALA A 107 -6.08 -12.92 6.01
N ARG A 108 -6.32 -11.67 5.60
CA ARG A 108 -5.88 -11.12 4.31
C ARG A 108 -4.35 -11.08 4.21
N ARG A 109 -3.66 -10.60 5.26
CA ARG A 109 -2.20 -10.57 5.30
C ARG A 109 -1.60 -11.97 5.26
N GLU A 110 -2.10 -12.87 6.10
CA GLU A 110 -1.67 -14.27 6.11
C GLU A 110 -1.82 -14.90 4.72
N PHE A 111 -2.94 -14.61 4.03
CA PHE A 111 -3.16 -15.09 2.67
C PHE A 111 -2.12 -14.54 1.68
N ILE A 112 -1.81 -13.25 1.77
CA ILE A 112 -0.79 -12.62 0.92
C ILE A 112 0.61 -13.18 1.21
N ASP A 113 0.94 -13.46 2.47
CA ASP A 113 2.20 -14.10 2.82
C ASP A 113 2.27 -15.53 2.30
N ASP A 114 1.20 -16.30 2.44
CA ASP A 114 1.12 -17.65 1.88
C ASP A 114 1.24 -17.65 0.35
N LEU A 115 0.57 -16.69 -0.31
CA LEU A 115 0.62 -16.50 -1.76
C LEU A 115 2.03 -16.13 -2.23
N LEU A 116 2.67 -15.17 -1.57
CA LEU A 116 3.98 -14.66 -1.99
C LEU A 116 5.14 -15.60 -1.65
N TYR A 117 5.03 -16.42 -0.60
CA TYR A 117 6.10 -17.33 -0.17
C TYR A 117 5.81 -18.81 -0.48
N GLY A 118 4.69 -19.13 -1.13
CA GLY A 118 4.34 -20.49 -1.52
C GLY A 118 4.19 -21.45 -0.33
N ARG A 119 3.75 -20.95 0.84
CA ARG A 119 3.70 -21.71 2.10
C ARG A 119 2.45 -22.57 2.28
N SER A 120 1.58 -22.61 1.27
CA SER A 120 0.28 -23.28 1.32
C SER A 120 0.01 -24.15 0.09
N ASP A 121 -0.82 -25.19 0.28
CA ASP A 121 -1.35 -26.00 -0.82
C ASP A 121 -2.21 -25.16 -1.78
N LEU A 122 -2.10 -25.43 -3.08
CA LEU A 122 -2.76 -24.65 -4.14
C LEU A 122 -4.30 -24.66 -4.02
N GLY A 123 -4.90 -25.76 -3.55
CA GLY A 123 -6.35 -25.86 -3.38
C GLY A 123 -6.86 -24.92 -2.29
N ARG A 124 -6.20 -24.93 -1.12
CA ARG A 124 -6.52 -23.99 -0.02
C ARG A 124 -6.24 -22.53 -0.39
N LEU A 125 -5.20 -22.30 -1.17
CA LEU A 125 -4.83 -20.96 -1.63
C LEU A 125 -5.88 -20.41 -2.60
N ALA A 126 -6.41 -21.25 -3.51
CA ALA A 126 -7.49 -20.89 -4.42
C ALA A 126 -8.81 -20.59 -3.68
N GLU A 127 -9.20 -21.42 -2.70
CA GLU A 127 -10.41 -21.19 -1.88
C GLU A 127 -10.35 -19.84 -1.14
N ARG A 128 -9.20 -19.53 -0.53
CA ARG A 128 -8.99 -18.23 0.14
C ARG A 128 -8.92 -17.08 -0.84
N ALA A 129 -8.33 -17.28 -2.01
CA ALA A 129 -8.24 -16.27 -3.05
C ALA A 129 -9.63 -15.82 -3.52
N GLU A 130 -10.56 -16.76 -3.75
CA GLU A 130 -11.93 -16.44 -4.15
C GLU A 130 -12.66 -15.61 -3.09
N ARG A 131 -12.46 -15.91 -1.79
CA ARG A 131 -13.02 -15.09 -0.69
C ARG A 131 -12.53 -13.63 -0.74
N PHE A 132 -11.31 -13.40 -1.22
CA PHE A 132 -10.73 -12.07 -1.38
C PHE A 132 -10.89 -11.50 -2.81
N GLY A 133 -11.72 -12.13 -3.64
CA GLY A 133 -12.02 -11.66 -5.00
C GLY A 133 -10.98 -12.04 -6.07
N LEU A 134 -9.92 -12.76 -5.70
CA LEU A 134 -8.87 -13.16 -6.63
C LEU A 134 -9.19 -14.50 -7.30
N ARG A 135 -9.25 -14.51 -8.63
CA ARG A 135 -9.46 -15.73 -9.41
C ARG A 135 -8.15 -16.22 -10.00
N LEU A 136 -7.35 -16.98 -9.27
CA LEU A 136 -5.96 -17.37 -9.65
C LEU A 136 -5.81 -18.06 -11.02
N SER A 137 -6.90 -18.52 -11.64
CA SER A 137 -6.94 -18.99 -13.03
C SER A 137 -6.72 -17.87 -14.07
N ARG A 138 -6.96 -16.61 -13.71
CA ARG A 138 -6.83 -15.42 -14.58
C ARG A 138 -5.48 -14.73 -14.40
N ALA A 139 -5.12 -13.90 -15.37
CA ALA A 139 -4.00 -13.01 -15.24
C ALA A 139 -4.26 -11.97 -14.14
N HIS A 140 -3.26 -11.69 -13.31
CA HIS A 140 -3.28 -10.61 -12.33
C HIS A 140 -2.04 -9.75 -12.50
N ALA A 141 -2.19 -8.47 -12.20
CA ALA A 141 -1.09 -7.53 -12.09
C ALA A 141 -1.08 -6.93 -10.68
N VAL A 142 0.10 -6.57 -10.22
CA VAL A 142 0.36 -6.05 -8.87
C VAL A 142 1.02 -4.69 -8.99
N ALA A 143 0.41 -3.70 -8.36
CA ALA A 143 1.02 -2.41 -8.12
C ALA A 143 1.55 -2.33 -6.69
N VAL A 144 2.76 -1.80 -6.53
CA VAL A 144 3.44 -1.64 -5.24
C VAL A 144 3.81 -0.17 -5.07
N ALA A 145 3.25 0.46 -4.03
CA ALA A 145 3.54 1.83 -3.66
C ALA A 145 4.54 1.88 -2.49
N GLU A 146 5.54 2.73 -2.63
CA GLU A 146 6.60 3.01 -1.67
C GLU A 146 6.68 4.52 -1.44
N GLY A 147 6.59 4.93 -0.18
CA GLY A 147 6.62 6.34 0.22
C GLY A 147 7.83 6.65 1.10
N PRO A 148 8.15 7.93 1.32
CA PRO A 148 9.21 8.33 2.26
C PRO A 148 8.92 7.87 3.70
N GLN A 149 7.63 7.69 4.03
CA GLN A 149 7.20 7.02 5.25
C GLN A 149 6.61 5.67 4.90
N SER A 150 6.93 4.64 5.69
CA SER A 150 6.37 3.31 5.52
C SER A 150 4.85 3.33 5.72
N TYR A 151 4.14 2.64 4.84
CA TYR A 151 2.71 2.38 4.99
C TYR A 151 2.48 1.44 6.18
N GLY A 152 1.95 1.98 7.27
CA GLY A 152 1.57 1.20 8.45
C GLY A 152 0.26 0.44 8.26
N GLU A 153 0.14 -0.70 8.94
CA GLU A 153 -1.10 -1.48 8.99
C GLU A 153 -2.25 -0.63 9.52
N GLY A 154 -3.38 -0.60 8.80
CA GLY A 154 -4.53 0.26 9.16
C GLY A 154 -4.20 1.77 9.17
N GLY A 155 -3.06 2.17 8.59
CA GLY A 155 -2.62 3.56 8.51
C GLY A 155 -3.65 4.42 7.79
N ALA A 156 -3.78 5.68 8.21
CA ALA A 156 -4.77 6.60 7.64
C ALA A 156 -4.60 6.80 6.12
N VAL A 157 -3.35 6.79 5.64
CA VAL A 157 -3.03 6.89 4.21
C VAL A 157 -3.49 5.66 3.44
N ALA A 158 -3.14 4.45 3.91
CA ALA A 158 -3.56 3.20 3.27
C ALA A 158 -5.10 3.09 3.19
N ARG A 159 -5.79 3.40 4.30
CA ARG A 159 -7.27 3.41 4.34
C ARG A 159 -7.89 4.44 3.41
N ARG A 160 -7.28 5.62 3.26
CA ARG A 160 -7.76 6.63 2.31
C ARG A 160 -7.62 6.13 0.87
N VAL A 161 -6.45 5.59 0.50
CA VAL A 161 -6.22 5.05 -0.84
C VAL A 161 -7.17 3.88 -1.13
N GLU A 162 -7.37 2.98 -0.17
CA GLU A 162 -8.34 1.88 -0.28
C GLU A 162 -9.77 2.40 -0.49
N ALA A 163 -10.21 3.38 0.30
CA ALA A 163 -11.54 3.97 0.14
C ALA A 163 -11.74 4.62 -1.24
N GLU A 164 -10.75 5.36 -1.76
CA GLU A 164 -10.82 5.99 -3.08
C GLU A 164 -10.87 4.95 -4.22
N VAL A 165 -10.07 3.89 -4.13
CA VAL A 165 -10.08 2.80 -5.13
C VAL A 165 -11.42 2.07 -5.11
N LEU A 166 -11.91 1.68 -3.94
CA LEU A 166 -13.16 0.93 -3.80
C LEU A 166 -14.42 1.78 -4.04
N ALA A 167 -14.34 3.11 -3.93
CA ALA A 167 -15.44 4.00 -4.31
C ALA A 167 -15.66 4.04 -5.84
N ARG A 168 -14.61 3.79 -6.63
CA ARG A 168 -14.66 3.85 -8.09
C ARG A 168 -14.81 2.49 -8.76
N PHE A 169 -14.25 1.44 -8.15
CA PHE A 169 -14.20 0.12 -8.75
C PHE A 169 -14.84 -0.92 -7.84
N ASP A 170 -15.38 -1.98 -8.46
CA ASP A 170 -16.00 -3.06 -7.73
C ASP A 170 -14.98 -3.85 -6.89
N SER A 171 -15.26 -4.00 -5.59
CA SER A 171 -14.37 -4.65 -4.62
C SER A 171 -14.18 -6.14 -4.88
N HIS A 172 -15.06 -6.77 -5.65
CA HIS A 172 -15.09 -8.23 -5.82
C HIS A 172 -13.92 -8.82 -6.61
N SER A 173 -13.03 -8.00 -7.16
CA SER A 173 -11.83 -8.48 -7.85
C SER A 173 -10.54 -7.76 -7.49
N ILE A 174 -10.57 -6.84 -6.53
CA ILE A 174 -9.42 -5.99 -6.19
C ILE A 174 -9.01 -6.28 -4.75
N LEU A 175 -7.72 -6.55 -4.55
CA LEU A 175 -7.18 -6.77 -3.22
C LEU A 175 -6.15 -5.71 -2.86
N LEU A 176 -6.45 -4.92 -1.83
CA LEU A 176 -5.51 -3.96 -1.24
C LEU A 176 -4.98 -4.46 0.11
N THR A 177 -3.68 -4.33 0.30
CA THR A 177 -3.02 -4.70 1.56
C THR A 177 -1.72 -3.93 1.78
N THR A 178 -1.17 -3.99 2.98
CA THR A 178 0.16 -3.46 3.30
C THR A 178 1.13 -4.59 3.60
N LYS A 179 2.35 -4.53 3.05
CA LYS A 179 3.41 -5.50 3.32
C LYS A 179 4.78 -4.81 3.32
N ASN A 180 5.60 -5.09 4.34
CA ASN A 180 6.96 -4.54 4.48
C ASN A 180 7.02 -3.01 4.31
N GLY A 181 6.05 -2.29 4.88
CA GLY A 181 5.98 -0.83 4.77
C GLY A 181 5.55 -0.30 3.40
N ARG A 182 5.06 -1.17 2.49
CA ARG A 182 4.56 -0.83 1.16
C ARG A 182 3.07 -1.11 1.06
N LEU A 183 2.36 -0.34 0.24
CA LEU A 183 0.96 -0.58 -0.08
C LEU A 183 0.85 -1.32 -1.40
N LEU A 184 0.12 -2.42 -1.43
CA LEU A 184 -0.05 -3.30 -2.57
C LEU A 184 -1.49 -3.22 -3.07
N CYS A 185 -1.66 -3.23 -4.39
CA CYS A 185 -2.93 -3.42 -5.06
C CYS A 185 -2.79 -4.55 -6.08
N ILE A 186 -3.62 -5.58 -5.93
CA ILE A 186 -3.69 -6.73 -6.83
C ILE A 186 -5.02 -6.62 -7.58
N ALA A 187 -4.95 -6.59 -8.90
CA ALA A 187 -6.13 -6.49 -9.76
C ALA A 187 -6.02 -7.46 -10.94
N PRO A 188 -7.15 -7.78 -11.61
CA PRO A 188 -7.15 -8.53 -12.86
C PRO A 188 -6.29 -7.85 -13.93
N GLY A 189 -5.56 -8.66 -14.68
CA GLY A 189 -4.57 -8.17 -15.66
C GLY A 189 -5.15 -7.45 -16.88
N ASP A 190 -6.48 -7.44 -17.03
CA ASP A 190 -7.24 -6.71 -18.06
C ASP A 190 -7.80 -5.37 -17.54
N THR A 191 -7.47 -4.98 -16.29
CA THR A 191 -8.01 -3.78 -15.63
C THR A 191 -6.94 -2.74 -15.29
N ASP A 192 -6.16 -2.32 -16.28
CA ASP A 192 -5.10 -1.30 -16.11
C ASP A 192 -5.59 -0.02 -15.43
N GLU A 193 -6.84 0.39 -15.67
CA GLU A 193 -7.45 1.58 -15.05
C GLU A 193 -7.46 1.53 -13.51
N VAL A 194 -7.61 0.34 -12.93
CA VAL A 194 -7.58 0.14 -11.48
C VAL A 194 -6.19 0.45 -10.93
N LEU A 195 -5.17 -0.14 -11.54
CA LEU A 195 -3.78 0.02 -11.12
C LEU A 195 -3.28 1.45 -11.36
N ASP A 196 -3.69 2.08 -12.46
CA ASP A 196 -3.42 3.49 -12.74
C ASP A 196 -4.08 4.42 -11.73
N HIS A 197 -5.33 4.14 -11.36
CA HIS A 197 -6.02 4.92 -10.33
C HIS A 197 -5.37 4.74 -8.97
N PHE A 198 -5.07 3.50 -8.58
CA PHE A 198 -4.30 3.21 -7.37
C PHE A 198 -2.97 3.96 -7.35
N ALA A 199 -2.21 3.91 -8.45
CA ALA A 199 -0.91 4.56 -8.54
C ALA A 199 -1.00 6.09 -8.36
N ARG A 200 -2.00 6.73 -8.97
CA ARG A 200 -2.28 8.15 -8.77
C ARG A 200 -2.65 8.47 -7.32
N GLN A 201 -3.54 7.70 -6.70
CA GLN A 201 -3.96 7.95 -5.32
C GLN A 201 -2.83 7.74 -4.32
N ALA A 202 -2.07 6.65 -4.46
CA ALA A 202 -0.95 6.35 -3.58
C ALA A 202 0.17 7.40 -3.72
N SER A 203 0.54 7.77 -4.96
CA SER A 203 1.54 8.82 -5.17
C SER A 203 1.07 10.20 -4.67
N ALA A 204 -0.20 10.56 -4.87
CA ALA A 204 -0.73 11.83 -4.35
C ALA A 204 -0.81 11.85 -2.81
N ALA A 205 -1.03 10.69 -2.18
CA ALA A 205 -1.15 10.60 -0.73
C ALA A 205 0.20 10.62 0.01
N THR A 206 1.30 10.37 -0.69
CA THR A 206 2.67 10.45 -0.15
C THR A 206 3.51 11.40 -0.98
N GLU A 207 3.80 12.59 -0.47
CA GLU A 207 4.69 13.55 -1.13
C GLU A 207 6.05 12.89 -1.42
N GLY A 208 6.34 12.61 -2.70
CA GLY A 208 7.57 11.95 -3.13
C GLY A 208 7.55 10.42 -3.15
N GLY A 209 6.39 9.78 -2.94
CA GLY A 209 6.23 8.34 -3.09
C GLY A 209 6.19 7.88 -4.56
N ARG A 210 6.67 6.67 -4.80
CA ARG A 210 6.68 5.98 -6.11
C ARG A 210 5.77 4.78 -6.09
N VAL A 211 5.23 4.45 -7.25
CA VAL A 211 4.44 3.24 -7.47
C VAL A 211 5.02 2.49 -8.65
N ALA A 212 5.28 1.19 -8.50
CA ALA A 212 5.63 0.34 -9.61
C ALA A 212 4.52 -0.66 -9.91
N VAL A 213 4.24 -0.87 -11.19
CA VAL A 213 3.24 -1.82 -11.68
C VAL A 213 3.94 -2.95 -12.41
N GLY A 214 3.79 -4.16 -11.89
CA GLY A 214 4.25 -5.38 -12.56
C GLY A 214 3.34 -5.77 -13.72
N ARG A 215 3.83 -6.64 -14.61
CA ARG A 215 3.03 -7.04 -15.77
C ARG A 215 1.95 -8.03 -15.37
N PRO A 216 0.83 -8.09 -16.13
CA PRO A 216 -0.12 -9.18 -16.02
C PRO A 216 0.55 -10.55 -16.18
N ARG A 217 0.27 -11.44 -15.23
CA ARG A 217 0.79 -12.82 -15.19
C ARG A 217 -0.30 -13.81 -14.84
N THR A 218 -0.34 -14.92 -15.57
CA THR A 218 -1.35 -15.97 -15.43
C THR A 218 -0.93 -17.06 -14.45
N GLY A 219 -1.94 -17.74 -13.91
CA GLY A 219 -1.76 -18.94 -13.09
C GLY A 219 -1.41 -18.64 -11.63
N PRO A 220 -1.25 -19.70 -10.81
CA PRO A 220 -1.14 -19.58 -9.35
C PRO A 220 0.07 -18.77 -8.88
N GLY A 221 1.17 -18.79 -9.64
CA GLY A 221 2.37 -17.99 -9.37
C GLY A 221 2.37 -16.61 -10.01
N GLY A 222 1.32 -16.24 -10.76
CA GLY A 222 1.32 -15.01 -11.54
C GLY A 222 1.36 -13.75 -10.68
N VAL A 223 0.60 -13.72 -9.59
CA VAL A 223 0.63 -12.61 -8.62
C VAL A 223 2.03 -12.40 -8.06
N VAL A 224 2.75 -13.48 -7.72
CA VAL A 224 4.12 -13.43 -7.19
C VAL A 224 5.07 -12.84 -8.20
N GLN A 225 5.04 -13.33 -9.44
CA GLN A 225 5.89 -12.82 -10.51
C GLN A 225 5.62 -11.34 -10.80
N SER A 226 4.35 -10.92 -10.86
CA SER A 226 4.03 -9.51 -11.04
C SER A 226 4.47 -8.65 -9.84
N TYR A 227 4.40 -9.18 -8.62
CA TYR A 227 4.88 -8.49 -7.43
C TYR A 227 6.41 -8.30 -7.47
N GLU A 228 7.15 -9.37 -7.79
CA GLU A 228 8.61 -9.32 -7.94
C GLU A 228 9.04 -8.34 -9.04
N GLU A 229 8.32 -8.30 -10.16
CA GLU A 229 8.56 -7.33 -11.23
C GLU A 229 8.37 -5.88 -10.77
N ALA A 230 7.34 -5.61 -9.98
CA ALA A 230 7.12 -4.29 -9.41
C ALA A 230 8.23 -3.90 -8.42
N LEU A 231 8.68 -4.84 -7.57
CA LEU A 231 9.81 -4.61 -6.67
C LEU A 231 11.11 -4.33 -7.42
N ALA A 232 11.42 -5.13 -8.43
CA ALA A 232 12.60 -4.92 -9.27
C ALA A 232 12.54 -3.56 -9.97
N ALA A 233 11.35 -3.13 -10.43
CA ALA A 233 11.16 -1.81 -11.03
C ALA A 233 11.44 -0.67 -10.05
N LEU A 234 11.01 -0.77 -8.78
CA LEU A 234 11.34 0.21 -7.73
C LEU A 234 12.86 0.27 -7.50
N GLU A 235 13.51 -0.88 -7.32
CA GLU A 235 14.96 -0.96 -7.07
C GLU A 235 15.77 -0.38 -8.26
N MET A 236 15.40 -0.73 -9.49
CA MET A 236 16.05 -0.21 -10.68
C MET A 236 15.86 1.30 -10.82
N ALA A 237 14.66 1.81 -10.52
CA ALA A 237 14.42 3.25 -10.57
C ALA A 237 15.23 4.02 -9.52
N GLU A 238 15.49 3.44 -8.35
CA GLU A 238 16.38 4.01 -7.36
C GLU A 238 17.83 4.04 -7.85
N ARG A 239 18.39 2.89 -8.25
CA ARG A 239 19.79 2.77 -8.74
C ARG A 239 20.07 3.62 -9.97
N LEU A 240 19.10 3.67 -10.88
CA LEU A 240 19.18 4.42 -12.14
C LEU A 240 18.59 5.82 -12.04
N GLY A 241 18.19 6.28 -10.85
CA GLY A 241 17.62 7.61 -10.64
C GLY A 241 16.53 7.97 -11.64
N LEU A 242 15.69 7.00 -12.02
CA LEU A 242 14.67 7.20 -13.03
C LEU A 242 13.62 8.21 -12.53
N PRO A 243 13.16 9.15 -13.37
CA PRO A 243 12.15 10.11 -12.97
C PRO A 243 10.76 9.47 -12.94
N GLY A 244 9.84 10.16 -12.27
CA GLY A 244 8.41 9.85 -12.35
C GLY A 244 7.86 9.12 -11.12
N PRO A 245 6.60 9.41 -10.76
CA PRO A 245 5.95 8.78 -9.61
C PRO A 245 5.42 7.37 -9.91
N VAL A 246 5.26 7.01 -11.18
CA VAL A 246 4.69 5.72 -11.60
C VAL A 246 5.64 5.05 -12.57
N LEU A 247 6.00 3.81 -12.28
CA LEU A 247 6.91 2.96 -13.04
C LEU A 247 6.12 1.75 -13.54
N ARG A 248 6.28 1.38 -14.80
CA ARG A 248 5.73 0.12 -15.32
C ARG A 248 6.87 -0.82 -15.61
N ALA A 249 6.82 -2.03 -15.06
CA ALA A 249 7.85 -3.04 -15.30
C ALA A 249 8.00 -3.37 -16.80
N ALA A 250 6.91 -3.23 -17.57
CA ALA A 250 6.90 -3.38 -19.02
C ALA A 250 7.83 -2.38 -19.75
N ASP A 251 8.01 -1.18 -19.20
CA ASP A 251 8.84 -0.12 -19.80
C ASP A 251 10.32 -0.28 -19.42
N LEU A 252 10.61 -1.12 -18.41
CA LEU A 252 11.94 -1.30 -17.82
C LEU A 252 12.58 -2.64 -18.18
N LEU A 253 12.02 -3.41 -19.11
CA LEU A 253 12.44 -4.79 -19.40
C LEU A 253 13.88 -4.96 -19.87
N VAL A 254 14.48 -3.90 -20.43
CA VAL A 254 15.90 -3.93 -20.84
C VAL A 254 16.83 -4.03 -19.64
N TYR A 255 16.50 -3.40 -18.51
CA TYR A 255 17.41 -3.33 -17.36
C TYR A 255 17.61 -4.68 -16.65
N PRO A 256 16.58 -5.51 -16.38
CA PRO A 256 16.78 -6.86 -15.87
C PRO A 256 17.60 -7.74 -16.82
N VAL A 257 17.48 -7.55 -18.13
CA VAL A 257 18.29 -8.30 -19.12
C VAL A 257 19.77 -7.92 -18.97
N LEU A 258 20.06 -6.63 -18.87
CA LEU A 258 21.42 -6.12 -18.65
C LEU A 258 21.99 -6.55 -17.29
N ALA A 259 21.16 -6.62 -16.25
CA ALA A 259 21.58 -6.99 -14.90
C ALA A 259 21.77 -8.51 -14.70
N ARG A 260 21.35 -9.34 -15.65
CA ARG A 260 21.32 -10.80 -15.49
C ARG A 260 22.73 -11.43 -15.45
N ASP A 261 23.65 -10.89 -16.25
CA ASP A 261 25.05 -11.30 -16.25
C ASP A 261 25.90 -10.20 -15.62
N ARG A 262 26.01 -10.25 -14.29
CA ARG A 262 26.76 -9.26 -13.51
C ARG A 262 28.23 -9.20 -13.92
N GLN A 263 28.85 -10.35 -14.23
CA GLN A 263 30.26 -10.40 -14.57
C GLN A 263 30.50 -9.78 -15.95
N ALA A 264 29.70 -10.14 -16.95
CA ALA A 264 29.81 -9.54 -18.28
C ALA A 264 29.57 -8.01 -18.23
N MET A 265 28.64 -7.57 -17.38
CA MET A 265 28.42 -6.13 -17.16
C MET A 265 29.63 -5.46 -16.49
N ALA A 266 30.22 -6.08 -15.46
CA ALA A 266 31.41 -5.58 -14.80
C ALA A 266 32.60 -5.49 -15.77
N ASP A 267 32.82 -6.51 -16.60
CA ASP A 267 33.88 -6.51 -17.61
C ASP A 267 33.66 -5.39 -18.65
N LEU A 268 32.41 -5.17 -19.09
CA LEU A 268 32.06 -4.06 -19.98
C LEU A 268 32.36 -2.70 -19.34
N VAL A 269 31.97 -2.49 -18.08
CA VAL A 269 32.24 -1.26 -17.34
C VAL A 269 33.74 -1.04 -17.19
N GLN A 270 34.48 -2.07 -16.76
CA GLN A 270 35.92 -1.97 -16.54
C GLN A 270 36.67 -1.69 -17.84
N HIS A 271 36.32 -2.37 -18.94
CA HIS A 271 36.95 -2.17 -20.22
C HIS A 271 36.65 -0.78 -20.81
N THR A 272 35.39 -0.36 -20.74
CA THR A 272 34.92 0.87 -21.43
C THR A 272 35.15 2.13 -20.61
N LEU A 273 34.87 2.08 -19.31
CA LEU A 273 34.88 3.24 -18.40
C LEU A 273 36.05 3.22 -17.42
N GLY A 274 36.70 2.08 -17.19
CA GLY A 274 37.89 1.96 -16.35
C GLY A 274 38.98 2.99 -16.66
N PRO A 275 39.30 3.31 -17.94
CA PRO A 275 40.28 4.34 -18.28
C PRO A 275 39.95 5.74 -17.73
N LEU A 276 38.68 6.04 -17.43
CA LEU A 276 38.27 7.32 -16.82
C LEU A 276 38.87 7.52 -15.42
N THR A 277 39.27 6.45 -14.73
CA THR A 277 39.94 6.54 -13.42
C THR A 277 41.28 7.26 -13.48
N ALA A 278 41.96 7.26 -14.64
CA ALA A 278 43.21 7.98 -14.86
C ALA A 278 43.02 9.50 -15.06
N ALA A 279 41.78 9.99 -15.14
CA ALA A 279 41.50 11.41 -15.23
C ALA A 279 41.87 12.15 -13.94
N ARG A 280 42.31 13.40 -14.06
CA ARG A 280 42.50 14.28 -12.91
C ARG A 280 41.14 14.54 -12.26
N GLY A 281 40.98 14.10 -11.01
CA GLY A 281 39.69 14.16 -10.30
C GLY A 281 38.88 12.84 -10.36
N GLY A 282 39.45 11.77 -10.92
CA GLY A 282 38.83 10.45 -10.97
C GLY A 282 37.75 10.32 -12.05
N ALA A 283 37.09 9.16 -12.09
CA ALA A 283 36.08 8.84 -13.10
C ALA A 283 34.76 9.61 -12.94
N VAL A 284 34.38 9.96 -11.70
CA VAL A 284 33.05 10.51 -11.36
C VAL A 284 32.64 11.71 -12.23
N PRO A 285 33.44 12.79 -12.38
CA PRO A 285 32.99 13.95 -13.16
C PRO A 285 32.79 13.67 -14.65
N LEU A 286 33.51 12.68 -15.20
CA LEU A 286 33.38 12.26 -16.59
C LEU A 286 32.19 11.31 -16.77
N LEU A 287 31.95 10.43 -15.79
CA LEU A 287 30.74 9.61 -15.75
C LEU A 287 29.47 10.47 -15.66
N ASP A 288 29.45 11.48 -14.79
CA ASP A 288 28.35 12.45 -14.69
C ASP A 288 28.12 13.19 -16.02
N THR A 289 29.21 13.48 -16.74
CA THR A 289 29.15 14.10 -18.06
C THR A 289 28.46 13.18 -19.08
N LEU A 290 28.80 11.88 -19.09
CA LEU A 290 28.15 10.91 -19.98
C LEU A 290 26.67 10.70 -19.62
N VAL A 291 26.34 10.58 -18.32
CA VAL A 291 24.94 10.47 -17.85
C VAL A 291 24.13 11.67 -18.33
N ALA A 292 24.57 12.90 -18.03
CA ALA A 292 23.87 14.11 -18.45
C ALA A 292 23.78 14.23 -19.98
N TYR A 293 24.81 13.83 -20.71
CA TYR A 293 24.83 13.86 -22.17
C TYR A 293 23.79 12.90 -22.77
N PHE A 294 23.75 11.64 -22.31
CA PHE A 294 22.79 10.66 -22.81
C PHE A 294 21.35 10.97 -22.39
N ASP A 295 21.12 11.41 -21.15
CA ASP A 295 19.79 11.80 -20.65
C ASP A 295 19.24 13.07 -21.32
N SER A 296 20.11 13.81 -22.03
CA SER A 296 19.76 15.00 -22.83
C SER A 296 19.58 14.68 -24.31
N GLY A 297 19.48 13.40 -24.68
CA GLY A 297 19.37 12.97 -26.08
C GLY A 297 20.63 13.28 -26.89
N CYS A 298 21.80 13.26 -26.24
CA CYS A 298 23.10 13.61 -26.84
C CYS A 298 23.20 15.09 -27.30
N VAL A 299 22.40 15.98 -26.72
CA VAL A 299 22.46 17.43 -26.97
C VAL A 299 23.39 18.10 -25.95
N ALA A 300 24.58 18.49 -26.41
CA ALA A 300 25.62 19.09 -25.55
C ALA A 300 25.16 20.37 -24.83
N ALA A 301 24.38 21.23 -25.49
CA ALA A 301 23.90 22.46 -24.84
C ALA A 301 22.97 22.17 -23.64
N GLU A 302 22.11 21.17 -23.78
CA GLU A 302 21.17 20.75 -22.74
C GLU A 302 21.90 20.05 -21.59
N ALA A 303 22.86 19.16 -21.90
CA ALA A 303 23.67 18.49 -20.90
C ALA A 303 24.54 19.48 -20.09
N ALA A 304 25.12 20.48 -20.77
CA ALA A 304 25.89 21.54 -20.11
C ALA A 304 25.02 22.36 -19.16
N ARG A 305 23.79 22.71 -19.57
CA ARG A 305 22.80 23.38 -18.72
C ARG A 305 22.46 22.58 -17.47
N ARG A 306 22.23 21.26 -17.61
CA ARG A 306 21.94 20.36 -16.47
C ARG A 306 23.10 20.26 -15.48
N LEU A 307 24.34 20.31 -15.97
CA LEU A 307 25.54 20.26 -15.13
C LEU A 307 26.03 21.65 -14.65
N SER A 308 25.31 22.73 -14.95
CA SER A 308 25.75 24.11 -14.69
C SER A 308 27.14 24.43 -15.28
N LEU A 309 27.43 23.91 -16.48
CA LEU A 309 28.66 24.12 -17.22
C LEU A 309 28.43 24.99 -18.46
N SER A 310 29.50 25.60 -18.98
CA SER A 310 29.48 26.13 -20.35
C SER A 310 29.51 24.98 -21.36
N VAL A 311 28.91 25.20 -22.54
CA VAL A 311 28.94 24.22 -23.64
C VAL A 311 30.38 23.84 -24.02
N ARG A 312 31.30 24.82 -23.98
CA ARG A 312 32.74 24.58 -24.21
C ARG A 312 33.34 23.64 -23.18
N ALA A 313 33.04 23.84 -21.90
CA ALA A 313 33.53 22.97 -20.82
C ALA A 313 32.99 21.54 -20.95
N LEU A 314 31.71 21.37 -21.31
CA LEU A 314 31.15 20.04 -21.57
C LEU A 314 31.81 19.38 -22.78
N THR A 315 31.96 20.11 -23.89
CA THR A 315 32.60 19.60 -25.11
C THR A 315 34.04 19.16 -24.82
N TYR A 316 34.78 19.93 -24.03
CA TYR A 316 36.12 19.54 -23.57
C TYR A 316 36.11 18.24 -22.74
N ARG A 317 35.11 18.05 -21.86
CA ARG A 317 34.99 16.79 -21.10
C ARG A 317 34.65 15.60 -21.99
N LEU A 318 33.77 15.77 -22.98
CA LEU A 318 33.44 14.71 -23.96
C LEU A 318 34.67 14.33 -24.81
N GLU A 319 35.42 15.32 -25.28
CA GLU A 319 36.70 15.10 -25.96
C GLU A 319 37.72 14.38 -25.07
N ARG A 320 37.78 14.77 -23.78
CA ARG A 320 38.64 14.09 -22.81
C ARG A 320 38.23 12.64 -22.58
N ILE A 321 36.92 12.35 -22.54
CA ILE A 321 36.41 10.98 -22.46
C ILE A 321 36.89 10.19 -23.68
N HIS A 322 36.72 10.73 -24.89
CA HIS A 322 37.18 10.09 -26.12
C HIS A 322 38.68 9.78 -26.09
N GLN A 323 39.53 10.72 -25.65
CA GLN A 323 40.97 10.50 -25.55
C GLN A 323 41.36 9.41 -24.53
N LEU A 324 40.58 9.25 -23.46
CA LEU A 324 40.88 8.27 -22.41
C LEU A 324 40.36 6.87 -22.76
N THR A 325 39.17 6.78 -23.35
CA THR A 325 38.49 5.50 -23.61
C THR A 325 38.70 5.00 -25.04
N GLY A 326 39.12 5.87 -25.96
CA GLY A 326 39.15 5.60 -27.39
C GLY A 326 37.77 5.62 -28.06
N ALA A 327 36.68 5.77 -27.28
CA ALA A 327 35.30 5.72 -27.75
C ALA A 327 34.70 7.13 -27.79
N ASP A 328 34.24 7.56 -28.96
CA ASP A 328 33.61 8.88 -29.12
C ASP A 328 32.12 8.83 -28.72
N PRO A 329 31.68 9.58 -27.68
CA PRO A 329 30.27 9.62 -27.29
C PRO A 329 29.32 10.15 -28.39
N ALA A 330 29.83 10.96 -29.33
CA ALA A 330 29.06 11.52 -30.42
C ALA A 330 28.87 10.51 -31.58
N ASP A 331 29.80 9.56 -31.77
CA ASP A 331 29.71 8.51 -32.78
C ASP A 331 28.62 7.48 -32.43
N PRO A 332 27.59 7.29 -33.28
CA PRO A 332 26.56 6.29 -33.07
C PRO A 332 27.08 4.87 -32.81
N ALA A 333 28.20 4.46 -33.42
CA ALA A 333 28.77 3.13 -33.27
C ALA A 333 29.33 2.89 -31.86
N HIS A 334 30.02 3.89 -31.30
CA HIS A 334 30.59 3.84 -29.95
C HIS A 334 29.55 4.14 -28.86
N ARG A 335 28.55 4.96 -29.18
CA ARG A 335 27.55 5.45 -28.24
C ARG A 335 26.79 4.34 -27.52
N TYR A 336 26.35 3.31 -28.24
CA TYR A 336 25.57 2.22 -27.64
C TYR A 336 26.37 1.49 -26.54
N MET A 337 27.64 1.19 -26.81
CA MET A 337 28.55 0.58 -25.86
C MET A 337 28.77 1.50 -24.65
N LEU A 338 29.10 2.78 -24.86
CA LEU A 338 29.30 3.75 -23.78
C LEU A 338 28.05 3.91 -22.92
N GLN A 339 26.87 4.04 -23.54
CA GLN A 339 25.60 4.21 -22.82
C GLN A 339 25.26 2.95 -22.01
N THR A 340 25.49 1.76 -22.56
CA THR A 340 25.29 0.50 -21.84
C THR A 340 26.27 0.38 -20.68
N ALA A 341 27.53 0.72 -20.87
CA ALA A 341 28.53 0.74 -19.80
C ALA A 341 28.17 1.76 -18.70
N VAL A 342 27.61 2.92 -19.05
CA VAL A 342 27.14 3.92 -18.07
C VAL A 342 25.96 3.39 -17.26
N ILE A 343 25.00 2.72 -17.91
CA ILE A 343 23.90 2.04 -17.20
C ILE A 343 24.46 0.97 -16.28
N GLY A 344 25.40 0.15 -16.77
CA GLY A 344 26.12 -0.86 -16.00
C GLY A 344 26.81 -0.30 -14.77
N ALA A 345 27.55 0.80 -14.93
CA ALA A 345 28.24 1.48 -13.83
C ALA A 345 27.26 1.92 -12.74
N ARG A 346 26.11 2.51 -13.13
CA ARG A 346 25.06 2.93 -12.18
C ARG A 346 24.39 1.75 -11.50
N LEU A 347 24.12 0.66 -12.23
CA LEU A 347 23.64 -0.56 -11.63
C LEU A 347 24.66 -1.04 -10.60
N LEU A 348 25.92 -1.21 -10.97
CA LEU A 348 26.97 -1.77 -10.09
C LEU A 348 27.49 -0.80 -9.01
N ASP A 349 26.94 0.42 -8.90
CA ASP A 349 27.43 1.49 -8.01
C ASP A 349 28.93 1.82 -8.20
N TRP A 350 29.42 1.70 -9.42
CA TRP A 350 30.77 2.09 -9.80
C TRP A 350 30.83 3.61 -10.12
N PRO A 351 31.87 4.34 -9.70
CA PRO A 351 33.13 3.88 -9.09
C PRO A 351 33.13 3.87 -7.55
N ASN A 352 31.98 4.00 -6.88
CA ASN A 352 31.92 4.00 -5.42
C ASN A 352 32.21 2.62 -4.82
N GLN A 353 31.81 1.56 -5.55
CA GLN A 353 32.13 0.18 -5.24
C GLN A 353 33.08 -0.41 -6.30
N PRO A 354 34.04 -1.27 -5.89
CA PRO A 354 34.83 -2.05 -6.82
C PRO A 354 33.93 -3.06 -7.56
N LEU A 355 34.31 -3.37 -8.80
CA LEU A 355 33.57 -4.26 -9.71
C LEU A 355 33.72 -5.74 -9.33
#